data_AF-A0A161PVK3-F1
#
_entry.id   AF-A0A161PVK3-F1
#
_cell.length_a   1.000
_cell.length_b   1.000
_cell.length_c   1.000
_cell.angle_alpha   90.00
_cell.angle_beta   90.00
_cell.angle_gamma   90.00
#
_symmetry.space_group_name_H-M   'P 1'
#
loop_
_entity.id
_entity.type
_entity.pdbx_description
1 polymer ?
#
loop_
_entity_poly.entity_id
_entity_poly.type
_entity_poly.pdbx_seq_one_letter_code
_entity_poly.pdbx_strand_id
1 'polypeptide(L)'
;MIKKMLCEHVAILPESASIIFGGGFWRLETPTGKAAAQKAIFHIQRDMEELVLNEKKWALGLCDRGTLDGVAYWPSEEETFWSTLRTSKDIEYSRYQAVIHLRAPSETHGYNHQNPLRIETALQAQSIDEKIHRIWSGHPKYHQVESSANFMEKANRAIQLISQELPECCKKGLVEFARAGGTR
;
A
#
# COMPACT_ATOMS: atom_id res chain seq x y z
N MET A 1 8.47 11.84 -5.28
CA MET A 1 9.88 11.61 -4.89
C MET A 1 10.37 10.25 -5.43
N ILE A 2 9.74 9.12 -5.09
CA ILE A 2 10.11 7.77 -5.58
C ILE A 2 10.06 7.62 -7.13
N LYS A 3 9.07 8.21 -7.82
CA LYS A 3 8.96 8.20 -9.30
C LYS A 3 10.21 8.67 -10.06
N LYS A 4 11.03 9.54 -9.46
CA LYS A 4 12.27 10.06 -10.08
C LYS A 4 13.50 9.19 -9.79
N MET A 5 13.37 8.19 -8.93
CA MET A 5 14.49 7.43 -8.36
C MET A 5 14.49 5.95 -8.76
N LEU A 6 13.32 5.44 -9.17
CA LEU A 6 13.20 4.08 -9.66
C LEU A 6 13.55 4.03 -11.15
N CYS A 7 14.26 2.97 -11.52
CA CYS A 7 14.57 2.64 -12.91
C CYS A 7 13.29 2.53 -13.74
N GLU A 8 13.37 2.82 -15.04
CA GLU A 8 12.25 2.71 -15.99
C GLU A 8 11.57 1.33 -16.01
N HIS A 9 12.28 0.29 -15.55
CA HIS A 9 11.78 -1.08 -15.42
C HIS A 9 10.84 -1.31 -14.23
N VAL A 10 10.54 -0.30 -13.41
CA VAL A 10 9.59 -0.41 -12.29
C VAL A 10 8.30 0.36 -12.60
N ALA A 11 7.18 -0.33 -12.66
CA ALA A 11 5.86 0.29 -12.71
C ALA A 11 5.47 0.79 -11.31
N ILE A 12 4.97 2.02 -11.21
CA ILE A 12 4.46 2.56 -9.95
C ILE A 12 2.94 2.64 -10.08
N LEU A 13 2.24 1.77 -9.34
CA LEU A 13 0.79 1.71 -9.34
C LEU A 13 0.28 2.72 -8.31
N PRO A 14 -0.57 3.68 -8.71
CA PRO A 14 -1.17 4.65 -7.79
C PRO A 14 -2.16 3.98 -6.84
N GLU A 15 -2.47 4.66 -5.74
CA GLU A 15 -3.46 4.20 -4.78
C GLU A 15 -4.86 4.12 -5.40
N SER A 16 -5.44 2.92 -5.40
CA SER A 16 -6.77 2.65 -5.98
C SER A 16 -7.89 3.46 -5.32
N ALA A 17 -7.81 3.71 -4.01
CA ALA A 17 -8.74 4.58 -3.29
C ALA A 17 -8.71 6.03 -3.78
N SER A 18 -7.50 6.56 -4.00
CA SER A 18 -7.31 7.90 -4.56
C SER A 18 -7.88 8.02 -5.98
N ILE A 19 -7.75 6.98 -6.82
CA ILE A 19 -8.38 6.94 -8.15
C ILE A 19 -9.90 7.03 -8.04
N ILE A 20 -10.53 6.16 -7.23
CA ILE A 20 -12.00 6.11 -7.19
C ILE A 20 -12.61 7.36 -6.57
N PHE A 21 -12.07 7.84 -5.45
CA PHE A 21 -12.62 8.98 -4.74
C PHE A 21 -12.29 10.29 -5.47
N GLY A 22 -11.11 10.39 -6.09
CA GLY A 22 -10.78 11.47 -7.01
C GLY A 22 -11.66 11.47 -8.26
N GLY A 23 -12.10 10.29 -8.71
CA GLY A 23 -13.01 10.09 -9.84
C GLY A 23 -14.50 10.26 -9.52
N GLY A 24 -14.87 10.62 -8.29
CA GLY A 24 -16.26 10.91 -7.91
C GLY A 24 -17.07 9.71 -7.41
N PHE A 25 -16.43 8.58 -7.09
CA PHE A 25 -17.12 7.47 -6.43
C PHE A 25 -17.65 7.90 -5.05
N TRP A 26 -18.88 7.52 -4.70
CA TRP A 26 -19.51 7.92 -3.45
C TRP A 26 -18.76 7.38 -2.23
N ARG A 27 -18.33 8.28 -1.34
CA ARG A 27 -17.70 7.95 -0.06
C ARG A 27 -18.73 8.02 1.08
N LEU A 28 -19.56 6.99 1.18
CA LEU A 28 -20.61 6.89 2.21
C LEU A 28 -20.16 6.03 3.39
N GLU A 29 -20.53 6.43 4.60
CA GLU A 29 -20.20 5.70 5.83
C GLU A 29 -21.09 4.47 6.10
N THR A 30 -22.14 4.27 5.29
CA THR A 30 -23.03 3.12 5.43
C THR A 30 -22.32 1.81 5.11
N PRO A 31 -22.72 0.66 5.69
CA PRO A 31 -22.14 -0.64 5.35
C PRO A 31 -22.16 -0.93 3.84
N THR A 32 -23.27 -0.63 3.17
CA THR A 32 -23.37 -0.78 1.71
C THR A 32 -22.37 0.10 0.96
N GLY A 33 -22.21 1.36 1.39
CA GLY A 33 -21.26 2.29 0.79
C GLY A 33 -19.81 1.85 0.95
N LYS A 34 -19.42 1.45 2.16
CA LYS A 34 -18.08 0.91 2.45
C LYS A 34 -17.79 -0.34 1.65
N ALA A 35 -18.71 -1.31 1.62
CA ALA A 35 -18.54 -2.52 0.82
C ALA A 35 -18.45 -2.21 -0.68
N ALA A 36 -19.24 -1.27 -1.20
CA ALA A 36 -19.17 -0.86 -2.60
C ALA A 36 -17.83 -0.22 -2.95
N ALA A 37 -17.33 0.70 -2.10
CA ALA A 37 -16.03 1.33 -2.28
C ALA A 37 -14.88 0.30 -2.21
N GLN A 38 -14.89 -0.60 -1.23
CA GLN A 38 -13.84 -1.63 -1.10
C GLN A 38 -13.84 -2.61 -2.27
N LYS A 39 -15.01 -2.99 -2.82
CA LYS A 39 -15.08 -3.77 -4.06
C LYS A 39 -14.43 -3.03 -5.24
N ALA A 40 -14.76 -1.76 -5.42
CA ALA A 40 -14.19 -0.96 -6.50
C ALA A 40 -12.67 -0.82 -6.36
N ILE A 41 -12.18 -0.51 -5.15
CA ILE A 41 -10.75 -0.43 -4.83
C ILE A 41 -10.04 -1.75 -5.15
N PHE A 42 -10.60 -2.88 -4.70
CA PHE A 42 -10.02 -4.19 -4.94
C PHE A 42 -9.90 -4.53 -6.43
N HIS A 43 -10.96 -4.30 -7.21
CA HIS A 43 -10.93 -4.61 -8.65
C HIS A 43 -9.98 -3.69 -9.42
N ILE A 44 -9.94 -2.40 -9.11
CA ILE A 44 -8.99 -1.47 -9.75
C ILE A 44 -7.55 -1.84 -9.40
N GLN A 45 -7.28 -2.20 -8.14
CA GLN A 45 -5.96 -2.67 -7.72
C GLN A 45 -5.54 -3.91 -8.52
N ARG A 46 -6.42 -4.92 -8.61
CA ARG A 46 -6.15 -6.15 -9.35
C ARG A 46 -5.95 -5.91 -10.85
N ASP A 47 -6.77 -5.07 -11.47
CA ASP A 47 -6.66 -4.76 -12.90
C ASP A 47 -5.34 -4.03 -13.20
N MET A 48 -4.90 -3.11 -12.34
CA MET A 48 -3.60 -2.44 -12.51
C MET A 48 -2.43 -3.42 -12.32
N GLU A 49 -2.51 -4.34 -11.36
CA GLU A 49 -1.51 -5.40 -11.19
C GLU A 49 -1.43 -6.30 -12.43
N GLU A 50 -2.58 -6.74 -12.93
CA GLU A 50 -2.69 -7.59 -14.11
C GLU A 50 -2.19 -6.86 -15.38
N LEU A 51 -2.45 -5.56 -15.51
CA LEU A 51 -1.89 -4.73 -16.58
C LEU A 51 -0.36 -4.78 -16.57
N VAL A 52 0.26 -4.57 -15.41
CA VAL A 52 1.73 -4.57 -15.29
C VAL A 52 2.32 -5.94 -15.65
N LEU A 53 1.68 -7.03 -15.21
CA LEU A 53 2.11 -8.39 -15.50
C LEU A 53 1.96 -8.75 -16.99
N ASN A 54 0.85 -8.35 -17.62
CA ASN A 54 0.52 -8.75 -18.99
C ASN A 54 1.24 -7.91 -20.05
N GLU A 55 1.50 -6.63 -19.79
CA GLU A 55 2.21 -5.77 -20.72
C GLU A 55 3.68 -6.17 -20.89
N LYS A 56 4.27 -6.87 -19.90
CA LYS A 56 5.68 -7.36 -19.91
C LYS A 56 6.72 -6.27 -20.21
N LYS A 57 6.36 -5.00 -19.99
CA LYS A 57 7.23 -3.82 -20.16
C LYS A 57 8.09 -3.54 -18.94
N TRP A 58 7.62 -3.99 -17.77
CA TRP A 58 8.25 -3.73 -16.48
C TRP A 58 8.71 -5.03 -15.83
N ALA A 59 9.79 -4.97 -15.06
CA ALA A 59 10.31 -6.09 -14.29
C ALA A 59 9.48 -6.32 -13.00
N LEU A 60 8.84 -5.27 -12.47
CA LEU A 60 7.97 -5.34 -11.29
C LEU A 60 7.02 -4.15 -11.17
N GLY A 61 5.96 -4.32 -10.39
CA GLY A 61 5.07 -3.27 -9.94
C GLY A 61 5.28 -2.93 -8.46
N LEU A 62 5.48 -1.65 -8.16
CA LEU A 62 5.43 -1.11 -6.81
C LEU A 62 4.04 -0.53 -6.57
N CYS A 63 3.28 -1.18 -5.68
CA CYS A 63 1.91 -0.80 -5.37
C CYS A 63 1.85 0.18 -4.20
N ASP A 64 1.10 1.28 -4.37
CA ASP A 64 0.65 2.10 -3.25
C ASP A 64 -0.64 1.49 -2.70
N ARG A 65 -0.53 0.76 -1.58
CA ARG A 65 -1.52 -0.20 -1.02
C ARG A 65 -1.54 -1.56 -1.72
N GLY A 66 -2.11 -2.56 -1.04
CA GLY A 66 -2.38 -3.89 -1.57
C GLY A 66 -3.83 -4.31 -1.35
N THR A 67 -4.27 -5.39 -2.00
CA THR A 67 -5.67 -5.85 -2.00
C THR A 67 -6.20 -6.17 -0.61
N LEU A 68 -5.38 -6.73 0.29
CA LEU A 68 -5.81 -7.07 1.65
C LEU A 68 -5.93 -5.87 2.59
N ASP A 69 -5.47 -4.68 2.20
CA ASP A 69 -5.77 -3.46 2.96
C ASP A 69 -7.28 -3.27 3.06
N GLY A 70 -8.05 -3.68 2.04
CA GLY A 70 -9.50 -3.57 2.01
C GLY A 70 -10.22 -4.32 3.14
N VAL A 71 -9.60 -5.37 3.70
CA VAL A 71 -10.11 -6.08 4.88
C VAL A 71 -10.23 -5.14 6.08
N ALA A 72 -9.28 -4.23 6.26
CA ALA A 72 -9.29 -3.30 7.40
C ALA A 72 -10.46 -2.29 7.35
N TYR A 73 -10.98 -2.03 6.14
CA TYR A 73 -12.08 -1.11 5.85
C TYR A 73 -13.41 -1.81 5.58
N TRP A 74 -13.43 -3.14 5.56
CA TRP A 74 -14.65 -3.90 5.29
C TRP A 74 -15.66 -3.74 6.44
N PRO A 75 -16.96 -3.51 6.15
CA PRO A 75 -17.94 -3.12 7.18
C PRO A 75 -18.58 -4.30 7.93
N SER A 76 -18.25 -5.53 7.57
CA SER A 76 -18.86 -6.77 8.07
C SER A 76 -17.77 -7.80 8.40
N GLU A 77 -18.17 -9.02 8.76
CA GLU A 77 -17.26 -10.15 8.98
C GLU A 77 -16.33 -10.41 7.78
N GLU A 78 -15.10 -10.82 8.06
CA GLU A 78 -14.04 -11.04 7.09
C GLU A 78 -14.44 -12.08 6.01
N GLU A 79 -15.20 -13.11 6.39
CA GLU A 79 -15.72 -14.15 5.50
C GLU A 79 -16.59 -13.58 4.37
N THR A 80 -17.28 -12.47 4.65
CA THR A 80 -18.10 -11.79 3.65
C THR A 80 -17.25 -11.05 2.62
N PHE A 81 -16.05 -10.59 2.99
CA PHE A 81 -15.08 -10.01 2.05
C PHE A 81 -14.61 -11.09 1.07
N TRP A 82 -14.15 -12.24 1.60
CA TRP A 82 -13.65 -13.36 0.80
C TRP A 82 -14.67 -13.89 -0.20
N SER A 83 -15.90 -14.16 0.28
CA SER A 83 -16.99 -14.66 -0.57
C SER A 83 -17.46 -13.63 -1.60
N THR A 84 -17.54 -12.35 -1.23
CA THR A 84 -17.97 -11.28 -2.15
C THR A 84 -16.98 -11.07 -3.29
N LEU A 85 -15.68 -11.06 -2.97
CA LEU A 85 -14.61 -10.84 -3.94
C LEU A 85 -14.12 -12.12 -4.63
N ARG A 86 -14.65 -13.27 -4.20
CA ARG A 86 -14.28 -14.60 -4.71
C ARG A 86 -12.77 -14.82 -4.66
N THR A 87 -12.18 -14.48 -3.52
CA THR A 87 -10.76 -14.64 -3.27
C THR A 87 -10.51 -15.24 -1.89
N SER A 88 -9.26 -15.51 -1.57
CA SER A 88 -8.81 -15.95 -0.26
C SER A 88 -7.50 -15.26 0.10
N LYS A 89 -7.16 -15.28 1.38
CA LYS A 89 -5.89 -14.78 1.88
C LYS A 89 -4.68 -15.39 1.15
N ASP A 90 -4.70 -16.70 0.90
CA ASP A 90 -3.59 -17.39 0.22
C ASP A 90 -3.46 -16.97 -1.25
N ILE A 91 -4.59 -16.78 -1.95
CA ILE A 91 -4.60 -16.24 -3.30
C ILE A 91 -3.96 -14.86 -3.31
N GLU A 92 -4.42 -13.95 -2.45
CA GLU A 92 -3.94 -12.57 -2.42
C GLU A 92 -2.48 -12.49 -1.97
N TYR A 93 -2.05 -13.29 -0.99
CA TYR A 93 -0.64 -13.41 -0.60
C TYR A 93 0.26 -13.81 -1.77
N SER A 94 -0.15 -14.79 -2.57
CA SER A 94 0.65 -15.28 -3.70
C SER A 94 0.92 -14.22 -4.78
N ARG A 95 0.15 -13.13 -4.79
CA ARG A 95 0.29 -12.03 -5.76
C ARG A 95 1.42 -11.06 -5.41
N TYR A 96 1.84 -11.00 -4.14
CA TYR A 96 2.85 -10.05 -3.69
C TYR A 96 4.17 -10.77 -3.44
N GLN A 97 5.25 -10.27 -4.05
CA GLN A 97 6.58 -10.79 -3.76
C GLN A 97 7.02 -10.41 -2.35
N ALA A 98 6.68 -9.21 -1.88
CA ALA A 98 6.98 -8.71 -0.55
C ALA A 98 5.94 -7.64 -0.16
N VAL A 99 5.75 -7.45 1.13
CA VAL A 99 4.85 -6.45 1.69
C VAL A 99 5.65 -5.57 2.65
N ILE A 100 5.66 -4.26 2.40
CA ILE A 100 6.38 -3.29 3.24
C ILE A 100 5.34 -2.41 3.93
N HIS A 101 5.09 -2.67 5.21
CA HIS A 101 4.09 -1.96 5.99
C HIS A 101 4.71 -0.83 6.81
N LEU A 102 4.33 0.40 6.44
CA LEU A 102 4.79 1.63 7.07
C LEU A 102 3.83 2.06 8.20
N ARG A 103 4.09 1.63 9.44
CA ARG A 103 3.19 1.86 10.60
C ARG A 103 2.73 3.31 10.76
N ALA A 104 1.44 3.55 10.96
CA ALA A 104 0.89 4.89 11.18
C ALA A 104 1.56 5.59 12.38
N PRO A 105 1.82 6.91 12.32
CA PRO A 105 2.33 7.65 13.47
C PRO A 105 1.29 7.69 14.59
N SER A 106 1.75 7.53 15.83
CA SER A 106 0.90 7.79 17.00
C SER A 106 0.57 9.28 17.10
N GLU A 107 -0.46 9.60 17.88
CA GLU A 107 -0.88 10.99 18.14
C GLU A 107 0.27 11.87 18.66
N THR A 108 1.21 11.28 19.42
CA THR A 108 2.42 11.91 19.94
C THR A 108 3.51 12.17 18.89
N HIS A 109 3.41 11.59 17.68
CA HIS A 109 4.44 11.64 16.64
C HIS A 109 3.98 12.36 15.36
N GLY A 110 3.06 13.33 15.47
CA GLY A 110 2.79 14.27 14.39
C GLY A 110 1.74 13.80 13.37
N TYR A 111 0.64 13.21 13.85
CA TYR A 111 -0.53 12.96 13.01
C TYR A 111 -1.04 14.30 12.45
N ASN A 112 -0.82 14.54 11.15
CA ASN A 112 -1.28 15.74 10.47
C ASN A 112 -2.43 15.42 9.48
N HIS A 113 -3.39 16.35 9.39
CA HIS A 113 -4.53 16.28 8.46
C HIS A 113 -4.20 16.88 7.08
N GLN A 114 -2.92 16.91 6.67
CA GLN A 114 -2.52 17.56 5.42
C GLN A 114 -2.96 16.78 4.17
N ASN A 115 -3.37 15.52 4.31
CA ASN A 115 -3.97 14.76 3.21
C ASN A 115 -5.50 14.98 3.21
N PRO A 116 -6.06 15.72 2.23
CA PRO A 116 -7.51 15.99 2.16
C PRO A 116 -8.35 14.73 1.95
N LEU A 117 -7.75 13.60 1.56
CA LEU A 117 -8.41 12.30 1.48
C LEU A 117 -8.46 11.55 2.82
N ARG A 118 -7.72 12.00 3.84
CA ARG A 118 -7.69 11.39 5.17
C ARG A 118 -8.79 12.01 6.04
N ILE A 119 -9.85 11.24 6.26
CA ILE A 119 -11.03 11.68 7.04
C ILE A 119 -11.06 11.03 8.43
N GLU A 120 -10.17 10.08 8.67
CA GLU A 120 -10.08 9.33 9.91
C GLU A 120 -9.47 10.17 11.05
N THR A 121 -9.88 9.91 12.28
CA THR A 121 -9.17 10.38 13.48
C THR A 121 -7.87 9.60 13.69
N ALA A 122 -6.97 10.12 14.54
CA ALA A 122 -5.74 9.41 14.89
C ALA A 122 -6.01 7.99 15.44
N LEU A 123 -7.00 7.85 16.33
CA LEU A 123 -7.42 6.56 16.89
C LEU A 123 -7.98 5.61 15.82
N GLN A 124 -8.81 6.12 14.90
CA GLN A 124 -9.33 5.32 13.80
C GLN A 124 -8.21 4.85 12.87
N ALA A 125 -7.26 5.74 12.54
CA ALA A 125 -6.10 5.39 11.74
C ALA A 125 -5.23 4.33 12.40
N GLN A 126 -5.05 4.39 13.73
CA GLN A 126 -4.33 3.37 14.49
C GLN A 126 -5.07 2.02 14.45
N SER A 127 -6.40 2.02 14.63
CA SER A 127 -7.19 0.78 14.56
C SER A 127 -7.14 0.13 13.18
N ILE A 128 -7.18 0.95 12.11
CA ILE A 128 -7.02 0.48 10.73
C ILE A 128 -5.61 -0.07 10.51
N ASP A 129 -4.57 0.63 10.97
CA ASP A 129 -3.17 0.19 10.89
C ASP A 129 -2.96 -1.17 11.59
N GLU A 130 -3.56 -1.37 12.76
CA GLU A 130 -3.51 -2.66 13.45
C GLU A 130 -4.20 -3.78 12.67
N LYS A 131 -5.33 -3.51 12.03
CA LYS A 131 -6.01 -4.49 11.17
C LYS A 131 -5.15 -4.84 9.94
N ILE A 132 -4.56 -3.85 9.29
CA ILE A 132 -3.63 -4.02 8.17
C ILE A 132 -2.42 -4.85 8.62
N HIS A 133 -1.86 -4.56 9.79
CA HIS A 133 -0.78 -5.36 10.36
C HIS A 133 -1.21 -6.82 10.55
N ARG A 134 -2.35 -7.07 11.21
CA ARG A 134 -2.85 -8.44 11.49
C ARG A 134 -3.07 -9.25 10.21
N ILE A 135 -3.63 -8.64 9.16
CA ILE A 135 -3.91 -9.36 7.92
C ILE A 135 -2.64 -9.61 7.09
N TRP A 136 -1.64 -8.73 7.12
CA TRP A 136 -0.42 -8.90 6.34
C TRP A 136 0.73 -9.58 7.06
N SER A 137 0.73 -9.63 8.40
CA SER A 137 1.83 -10.20 9.18
C SER A 137 2.06 -11.70 8.93
N GLY A 138 1.08 -12.39 8.34
CA GLY A 138 1.22 -13.78 7.91
C GLY A 138 1.89 -13.96 6.55
N HIS A 139 2.14 -12.89 5.80
CA HIS A 139 2.82 -12.98 4.51
C HIS A 139 4.31 -13.38 4.71
N PRO A 140 4.86 -14.35 3.95
CA PRO A 140 6.22 -14.87 4.17
C PRO A 140 7.32 -13.81 4.10
N LYS A 141 7.09 -12.74 3.33
CA LYS A 141 7.98 -11.58 3.16
C LYS A 141 7.31 -10.30 3.62
N TYR A 142 6.81 -10.30 4.85
CA TYR A 142 6.28 -9.11 5.50
C TYR A 142 7.38 -8.33 6.20
N HIS A 143 7.53 -7.05 5.87
CA HIS A 143 8.47 -6.14 6.50
C HIS A 143 7.71 -5.00 7.17
N GLN A 144 7.81 -4.93 8.49
CA GLN A 144 7.28 -3.83 9.28
C GLN A 144 8.35 -2.74 9.43
N VAL A 145 7.95 -1.49 9.18
CA VAL A 145 8.74 -0.30 9.49
C VAL A 145 8.00 0.50 10.54
N GLU A 146 8.57 0.54 11.74
CA GLU A 146 8.02 1.30 12.86
C GLU A 146 7.85 2.78 12.52
N SER A 147 6.91 3.43 13.20
CA SER A 147 6.84 4.88 13.16
C SER A 147 8.04 5.47 13.88
N SER A 148 8.66 6.49 13.27
CA SER A 148 9.65 7.34 13.94
C SER A 148 9.25 8.81 13.79
N ALA A 149 9.76 9.67 14.67
CA ALA A 149 9.56 11.11 14.58
C ALA A 149 10.12 11.71 13.28
N ASN A 150 11.06 11.03 12.64
CA ASN A 150 11.75 11.48 11.44
C ASN A 150 11.20 10.76 10.19
N PHE A 151 10.35 11.45 9.44
CA PHE A 151 9.78 10.94 8.18
C PHE A 151 10.86 10.45 7.20
N MET A 152 12.02 11.11 7.14
CA MET A 152 13.10 10.75 6.23
C MET A 152 13.74 9.40 6.58
N GLU A 153 13.86 9.07 7.87
CA GLU A 153 14.36 7.75 8.30
C GLU A 153 13.41 6.63 7.86
N LYS A 154 12.11 6.85 8.05
CA LYS A 154 11.07 5.90 7.64
C LYS A 154 11.07 5.69 6.12
N ALA A 155 11.17 6.77 5.36
CA ALA A 155 11.26 6.74 3.90
C ALA A 155 12.53 6.01 3.44
N ASN A 156 13.70 6.32 4.01
CA ASN A 156 14.96 5.66 3.70
C ASN A 156 14.91 4.16 4.01
N ARG A 157 14.30 3.77 5.13
CA ARG A 157 14.14 2.36 5.48
C ARG A 157 13.24 1.63 4.49
N ALA A 158 12.13 2.24 4.08
CA ALA A 158 11.25 1.70 3.04
C ALA A 158 12.00 1.51 1.71
N ILE A 159 12.76 2.51 1.29
CA ILE A 159 13.58 2.49 0.07
C ILE A 159 14.61 1.36 0.10
N GLN A 160 15.28 1.15 1.24
CA GLN A 160 16.23 0.05 1.41
C GLN A 160 15.56 -1.31 1.26
N LEU A 161 14.40 -1.51 1.88
CA LEU A 161 13.63 -2.76 1.78
C LEU A 161 13.16 -3.01 0.35
N ILE A 162 12.63 -1.98 -0.33
CA ILE A 162 12.28 -2.06 -1.75
C ILE A 162 13.51 -2.50 -2.55
N SER A 163 14.65 -1.84 -2.36
CA SER A 163 15.89 -2.12 -3.10
C SER A 163 16.39 -3.56 -2.92
N GLN A 164 16.11 -4.22 -1.79
CA GLN A 164 16.49 -5.61 -1.56
C GLN A 164 15.69 -6.59 -2.44
N GLU A 165 14.43 -6.24 -2.75
CA GLU A 165 13.53 -7.05 -3.57
C GLU A 165 13.63 -6.73 -5.07
N LEU A 166 14.33 -5.66 -5.46
CA LEU A 166 14.55 -5.33 -6.88
C LEU A 166 15.68 -6.18 -7.49
N PRO A 167 15.64 -6.46 -8.81
CA PRO A 167 16.78 -7.05 -9.53
C PRO A 167 18.04 -6.17 -9.46
N GLU A 168 19.23 -6.76 -9.56
CA GLU A 168 20.53 -6.05 -9.47
C GLU A 168 20.64 -4.84 -10.43
N CYS A 169 20.08 -4.96 -11.64
CA CYS A 169 20.07 -3.86 -12.61
C CYS A 169 19.30 -2.62 -12.12
N CYS A 170 18.34 -2.81 -11.21
CA CYS A 170 17.50 -1.75 -10.64
C CYS A 170 18.02 -1.21 -9.29
N LYS A 171 19.01 -1.87 -8.66
CA LYS A 171 19.54 -1.46 -7.34
C LYS A 171 20.44 -0.23 -7.40
N LYS A 172 21.20 -0.04 -8.48
CA LYS A 172 22.24 1.02 -8.57
C LYS A 172 21.71 2.43 -8.30
N GLY A 173 20.59 2.82 -8.91
CA GLY A 173 20.03 4.18 -8.76
C GLY A 173 19.47 4.48 -7.35
N LEU A 174 18.94 3.48 -6.66
CA LEU A 174 18.39 3.62 -5.31
C LEU A 174 19.46 3.65 -4.22
N VAL A 175 20.49 2.82 -4.38
CA VAL A 175 21.62 2.75 -3.42
C VAL A 175 22.42 4.05 -3.41
N GLU A 176 22.59 4.70 -4.56
CA GLU A 176 23.26 6.01 -4.66
C GLU A 176 22.48 7.12 -3.95
N PHE A 177 21.15 7.14 -4.03
CA PHE A 177 20.32 8.12 -3.32
C PHE A 177 20.28 7.89 -1.81
N ALA A 178 20.15 6.64 -1.37
CA ALA A 178 20.17 6.30 0.05
C ALA A 178 21.50 6.71 0.71
N ARG A 179 22.62 6.64 -0.03
CA ARG A 179 23.94 7.15 0.40
C ARG A 179 24.04 8.68 0.40
N ALA A 180 23.27 9.36 -0.44
CA ALA A 180 23.27 10.82 -0.57
C ALA A 180 22.34 11.54 0.43
N GLY A 181 21.74 10.83 1.40
CA GLY A 181 20.97 11.45 2.49
C GLY A 181 19.61 12.03 2.07
N GLY A 182 19.09 11.67 0.89
CA GLY A 182 17.75 12.08 0.48
C GLY A 182 17.63 13.47 -0.17
N THR A 183 18.75 14.15 -0.42
CA THR A 183 18.76 15.49 -1.04
C THR A 183 19.26 15.44 -2.48
N ARG A 184 18.32 15.31 -3.43
CA ARG A 184 18.42 15.84 -4.80
C ARG A 184 17.06 16.28 -5.30
#